data_AF-A0AAC9ACR0-F1
#
_entry.id   AF-A0AAC9ACR0-F1
#
_cell.length_a   1.000
_cell.length_b   1.000
_cell.length_c   1.000
_cell.angle_alpha   90.00
_cell.angle_beta   90.00
_cell.angle_gamma   90.00
#
_symmetry.space_group_name_H-M   'P 1'
#
loop_
_entity.id
_entity.type
_entity.pdbx_description
1 polymer ?
#
loop_
_entity_poly.entity_id
_entity_poly.type
_entity_poly.pdbx_seq_one_letter_code
_entity_poly.pdbx_strand_id
1 'polypeptide(L)'
;MDQSTTVLDIDFGMSQLSGNKKLLFTLLGKFTDEYRSLDADIQAHVAKGDFDEAYSLTHTLKGVTGNLGMFALHNASKPVESAFRNDKRIADEYPAFVTVLNETIAAVDTLIQEPAPSVAAPANGAVAEQARKQLMAALKASEFIAEEKLDEWLDALALPEDKRTAIVDAVDELDYEEAISELENS
;
A
#
# COMPACT_ATOMS: atom_id res chain seq x y z
N MET A 1 6.50 17.90 17.04
CA MET A 1 5.24 17.12 17.07
C MET A 1 5.50 15.93 17.98
N ASP A 2 4.57 15.61 18.88
CA ASP A 2 4.71 14.46 19.76
C ASP A 2 4.50 13.18 18.93
N GLN A 3 5.61 12.57 18.48
CA GLN A 3 5.59 11.33 17.69
C GLN A 3 4.95 10.16 18.46
N SER A 4 4.68 10.31 19.76
CA SER A 4 4.14 9.24 20.60
C SER A 4 2.75 8.74 20.18
N THR A 5 2.01 9.56 19.43
CA THR A 5 0.64 9.27 18.96
C THR A 5 0.56 8.98 17.45
N THR A 6 1.68 9.04 16.74
CA THR A 6 1.72 8.80 15.30
C THR A 6 1.50 7.31 15.01
N VAL A 7 0.40 6.98 14.34
CA VAL A 7 0.06 5.60 13.96
C VAL A 7 1.05 5.03 12.95
N LEU A 8 1.49 5.85 11.98
CA LEU A 8 2.47 5.49 10.97
C LEU A 8 3.21 6.72 10.45
N ASP A 9 4.54 6.72 10.60
CA ASP A 9 5.45 7.74 10.08
C ASP A 9 6.23 7.18 8.88
N ILE A 10 5.74 7.48 7.67
CA ILE A 10 6.32 6.96 6.42
C ILE A 10 7.70 7.54 6.15
N ASP A 11 7.90 8.83 6.43
CA ASP A 11 9.20 9.48 6.21
C ASP A 11 10.26 8.87 7.12
N PHE A 12 9.91 8.60 8.38
CA PHE A 12 10.78 7.87 9.29
C PHE A 12 11.06 6.46 8.78
N GLY A 13 10.04 5.66 8.46
CA GLY A 13 10.22 4.29 7.97
C GLY A 13 11.06 4.23 6.69
N MET A 14 10.90 5.19 5.79
CA MET A 14 11.72 5.37 4.58
C MET A 14 13.18 5.67 4.94
N SER A 15 13.42 6.55 5.91
CA SER A 15 14.78 6.89 6.36
C SER A 15 15.53 5.68 6.93
N GLN A 16 14.83 4.78 7.64
CA GLN A 16 15.41 3.55 8.19
C GLN A 16 15.84 2.57 7.10
N LEU A 17 15.23 2.66 5.91
CA LEU A 17 15.45 1.76 4.78
C LEU A 17 16.20 2.45 3.63
N SER A 18 16.98 3.49 3.93
CA SER A 18 17.78 4.24 2.94
C SER A 18 16.96 4.75 1.75
N GLY A 19 15.70 5.11 1.98
CA GLY A 19 14.77 5.57 0.94
C GLY A 19 14.14 4.46 0.09
N ASN A 20 14.25 3.19 0.49
CA ASN A 20 13.69 2.07 -0.29
C ASN A 20 12.18 1.89 -0.03
N LYS A 21 11.37 2.60 -0.83
CA LYS A 21 9.89 2.53 -0.77
C LYS A 21 9.34 1.12 -0.97
N LYS A 22 9.87 0.39 -1.96
CA LYS A 22 9.39 -0.96 -2.26
C LYS A 22 9.58 -1.91 -1.07
N LEU A 23 10.75 -1.83 -0.43
CA LEU A 23 11.03 -2.60 0.77
C LEU A 23 10.13 -2.18 1.94
N LEU A 24 9.92 -0.88 2.17
CA LEU A 24 9.02 -0.39 3.22
C LEU A 24 7.63 -1.01 3.08
N PHE A 25 7.00 -0.86 1.91
CA PHE A 25 5.66 -1.39 1.66
C PHE A 25 5.59 -2.91 1.76
N THR A 26 6.66 -3.61 1.36
CA THR A 26 6.75 -5.07 1.55
C THR A 26 6.75 -5.46 3.03
N LEU A 27 7.49 -4.72 3.86
CA LEU A 27 7.54 -4.96 5.31
C LEU A 27 6.23 -4.58 6.01
N LEU A 28 5.57 -3.51 5.54
CA LEU A 28 4.25 -3.11 6.02
C LEU A 28 3.18 -4.17 5.72
N GLY A 29 3.16 -4.74 4.52
CA GLY A 29 2.25 -5.86 4.20
C GLY A 29 2.52 -7.10 5.04
N LYS A 30 3.79 -7.48 5.21
CA LYS A 30 4.16 -8.60 6.11
C LYS A 30 3.73 -8.35 7.55
N PHE A 31 3.83 -7.11 8.03
CA PHE A 31 3.37 -6.75 9.36
C PHE A 31 1.86 -7.01 9.52
N THR A 32 1.01 -6.61 8.56
CA THR A 32 -0.44 -6.83 8.71
C THR A 32 -0.80 -8.31 8.61
N ASP A 33 -0.12 -9.08 7.76
CA ASP A 33 -0.29 -10.53 7.66
C ASP A 33 0.10 -11.24 8.97
N GLU A 34 1.21 -10.87 9.58
CA GLU A 34 1.76 -11.52 10.78
C GLU A 34 0.97 -11.16 12.05
N TYR A 35 0.57 -9.90 12.22
CA TYR A 35 0.04 -9.41 13.49
C TYR A 35 -1.49 -9.32 13.57
N ARG A 36 -2.22 -9.70 12.50
CA ARG A 36 -3.69 -9.75 12.50
C ARG A 36 -4.29 -10.69 13.54
N SER A 37 -3.63 -11.81 13.83
CA SER A 37 -4.07 -12.78 14.84
C SER A 37 -3.49 -12.53 16.23
N LEU A 38 -2.63 -11.52 16.39
CA LEU A 38 -1.79 -11.36 17.58
C LEU A 38 -2.60 -11.32 18.89
N ASP A 39 -3.74 -10.62 18.90
CA ASP A 39 -4.59 -10.57 20.10
C ASP A 39 -5.10 -11.98 20.48
N ALA A 40 -5.59 -12.74 19.51
CA ALA A 40 -6.04 -14.11 19.74
C ALA A 40 -4.91 -15.02 20.22
N ASP A 41 -3.72 -14.87 19.64
CA ASP A 41 -2.54 -15.67 20.00
C ASP A 41 -2.07 -15.35 21.43
N ILE A 42 -2.01 -14.07 21.80
CA ILE A 42 -1.67 -13.64 23.17
C ILE A 42 -2.70 -14.18 24.18
N GLN A 43 -3.99 -14.03 23.90
CA GLN A 43 -5.05 -14.54 24.79
C GLN A 43 -4.95 -16.07 24.98
N ALA A 44 -4.63 -16.81 23.92
CA ALA A 44 -4.46 -18.26 23.99
C ALA A 44 -3.27 -18.67 24.86
N HIS A 45 -2.15 -17.93 24.80
CA HIS A 45 -1.00 -18.15 25.67
C HIS A 45 -1.30 -17.79 27.13
N VAL A 46 -1.93 -16.64 27.37
CA VAL A 46 -2.33 -16.23 28.73
C VAL A 46 -3.27 -17.24 29.37
N ALA A 47 -4.25 -17.77 28.63
CA ALA A 47 -5.18 -18.79 29.13
C ALA A 47 -4.48 -20.09 29.58
N LYS A 48 -3.31 -20.40 29.01
CA LYS A 48 -2.47 -21.53 29.39
C LYS A 48 -1.46 -21.21 30.50
N GLY A 49 -1.31 -19.93 30.85
CA GLY A 49 -0.28 -19.44 31.78
C GLY A 49 1.10 -19.23 31.12
N ASP A 50 1.17 -19.27 29.79
CA ASP A 50 2.39 -19.18 28.99
C ASP A 50 2.78 -17.70 28.78
N PHE A 51 3.08 -16.99 29.88
CA PHE A 51 3.38 -15.55 29.84
C PHE A 51 4.72 -15.22 29.15
N ASP A 52 5.65 -16.18 29.09
CA ASP A 52 6.93 -16.00 28.42
C ASP A 52 6.74 -15.91 26.88
N GLU A 53 5.82 -16.69 26.32
CA GLU A 53 5.41 -16.64 24.92
C GLU A 53 4.65 -15.35 24.61
N ALA A 54 3.70 -14.95 25.48
CA ALA A 54 2.99 -13.67 25.33
C ALA A 54 3.97 -12.47 25.37
N TYR A 55 4.97 -12.53 26.25
CA TYR A 55 6.07 -11.57 26.28
C TYR A 55 6.87 -11.58 24.97
N SER A 56 7.26 -12.75 24.47
CA SER A 56 8.05 -12.88 23.24
C SER A 56 7.35 -12.27 22.02
N LEU A 57 6.06 -12.56 21.86
CA LEU A 57 5.21 -11.98 20.81
C LEU A 57 5.17 -10.44 20.90
N THR A 58 4.90 -9.92 22.10
CA THR A 58 4.79 -8.46 22.34
C THR A 58 6.15 -7.76 22.17
N HIS A 59 7.25 -8.40 22.62
CA HIS A 59 8.61 -7.89 22.48
C HIS A 59 9.01 -7.75 21.01
N THR A 60 8.69 -8.77 20.20
CA THR A 60 8.96 -8.78 18.76
C THR A 60 8.17 -7.68 18.06
N LEU A 61 6.86 -7.58 18.33
CA LEU A 61 6.01 -6.50 17.82
C LEU A 61 6.59 -5.11 18.14
N LYS A 62 7.01 -4.88 19.40
CA LYS A 62 7.61 -3.60 19.82
C LYS A 62 8.83 -3.24 18.98
N GLY A 63 9.70 -4.23 18.72
CA GLY A 63 10.90 -4.04 17.90
C GLY A 63 10.56 -3.68 16.45
N VAL A 64 9.61 -4.39 15.85
CA VAL A 64 9.15 -4.14 14.47
C VAL A 64 8.53 -2.74 14.34
N THR A 65 7.60 -2.41 15.23
CA THR A 65 6.86 -1.14 15.20
C THR A 65 7.77 0.07 15.39
N GLY A 66 8.80 -0.04 16.24
CA GLY A 66 9.81 1.00 16.40
C GLY A 66 10.64 1.25 15.13
N ASN A 67 10.96 0.20 14.37
CA ASN A 67 11.74 0.29 13.14
C ASN A 67 10.93 0.75 11.93
N LEU A 68 9.62 0.56 11.94
CA LEU A 68 8.72 0.93 10.84
C LEU A 68 8.00 2.26 11.04
N GLY A 69 8.30 3.00 12.11
CA GLY A 69 7.66 4.30 12.40
C GLY A 69 6.23 4.20 12.91
N MET A 70 5.82 3.03 13.46
CA MET A 70 4.50 2.81 14.05
C MET A 70 4.52 3.18 15.54
N PHE A 71 4.76 4.46 15.83
CA PHE A 71 5.12 4.92 17.16
C PHE A 71 3.99 4.79 18.20
N ALA A 72 2.74 5.00 17.79
CA ALA A 72 1.58 4.80 18.66
C ALA A 72 1.54 3.35 19.20
N LEU A 73 1.68 2.36 18.30
CA LEU A 73 1.66 0.95 18.67
C LEU A 73 2.92 0.55 19.46
N HIS A 74 4.09 1.05 19.07
CA HIS A 74 5.34 0.84 19.80
C HIS A 74 5.25 1.33 21.26
N ASN A 75 4.56 2.44 21.50
CA ASN A 75 4.37 2.95 22.85
C ASN A 75 3.30 2.17 23.62
N ALA A 76 2.19 1.83 22.96
CA ALA A 76 1.13 1.03 23.56
C ALA A 76 1.59 -0.38 23.97
N SER A 77 2.60 -0.94 23.29
CA SER A 77 3.13 -2.27 23.61
C SER A 77 4.02 -2.31 24.85
N LYS A 78 4.61 -1.18 25.28
CA LYS A 78 5.54 -1.11 26.43
C LYS A 78 4.92 -1.56 27.77
N PRO A 79 3.76 -1.04 28.21
CA PRO A 79 3.14 -1.49 29.46
C PRO A 79 2.71 -2.97 29.38
N VAL A 80 2.21 -3.42 28.23
CA VAL A 80 1.81 -4.81 27.99
C VAL A 80 3.00 -5.76 28.11
N GLU A 81 4.11 -5.47 27.41
CA GLU A 81 5.35 -6.24 27.48
C GLU A 81 5.89 -6.31 28.92
N SER A 82 5.89 -5.18 29.62
CA SER A 82 6.36 -5.10 31.01
C SER A 82 5.51 -5.97 31.95
N ALA A 83 4.19 -5.95 31.80
CA ALA A 83 3.28 -6.75 32.62
C ALA A 83 3.47 -8.25 32.39
N PHE A 84 3.66 -8.69 31.14
CA PHE A 84 3.96 -10.09 30.85
C PHE A 84 5.31 -10.52 31.46
N ARG A 85 6.35 -9.69 31.32
CA ARG A 85 7.69 -10.02 31.80
C ARG A 85 7.80 -10.05 33.33
N ASN A 86 7.25 -9.04 34.00
CA ASN A 86 7.53 -8.79 35.42
C ASN A 86 6.42 -9.32 36.33
N ASP A 87 5.17 -9.19 35.90
CA ASP A 87 4.00 -9.46 36.73
C ASP A 87 3.27 -10.74 36.32
N LYS A 88 3.60 -11.32 35.15
CA LYS A 88 2.92 -12.49 34.56
C LYS A 88 1.39 -12.31 34.55
N ARG A 89 0.95 -11.17 34.03
CA ARG A 89 -0.48 -10.79 33.96
C ARG A 89 -0.78 -9.97 32.71
N ILE A 90 -2.06 -9.83 32.40
CA ILE A 90 -2.55 -8.84 31.43
C ILE A 90 -2.52 -7.44 32.09
N ALA A 91 -1.97 -6.46 31.37
CA ALA A 91 -1.96 -5.06 31.78
C ALA A 91 -3.35 -4.41 31.65
N ASP A 92 -3.64 -3.39 32.45
CA ASP A 92 -4.92 -2.67 32.34
C ASP A 92 -5.03 -1.91 31.01
N GLU A 93 -3.89 -1.59 30.41
CA GLU A 93 -3.74 -0.95 29.10
C GLU A 93 -3.93 -1.90 27.92
N TYR A 94 -4.07 -3.21 28.15
CA TYR A 94 -4.19 -4.21 27.07
C TYR A 94 -5.34 -3.92 26.08
N PRO A 95 -6.55 -3.51 26.51
CA PRO A 95 -7.61 -3.15 25.57
C PRO A 95 -7.26 -1.94 24.68
N ALA A 96 -6.53 -0.97 25.23
CA ALA A 96 -6.06 0.18 24.47
C ALA A 96 -4.97 -0.24 23.46
N PHE A 97 -4.07 -1.14 23.86
CA PHE A 97 -3.09 -1.74 22.97
C PHE A 97 -3.74 -2.46 21.78
N VAL A 98 -4.77 -3.29 22.02
CA VAL A 98 -5.51 -3.99 20.95
C VAL A 98 -6.22 -3.00 20.03
N THR A 99 -6.76 -1.90 20.57
CA THR A 99 -7.38 -0.84 19.76
C THR A 99 -6.35 -0.22 18.82
N VAL A 100 -5.18 0.17 19.35
CA VAL A 100 -4.10 0.76 18.55
C VAL A 100 -3.54 -0.24 17.53
N LEU A 101 -3.42 -1.52 17.88
CA LEU A 101 -3.01 -2.58 16.94
C LEU A 101 -3.94 -2.64 15.73
N ASN A 102 -5.25 -2.68 15.98
CA ASN A 102 -6.25 -2.74 14.92
C ASN A 102 -6.28 -1.45 14.08
N GLU A 103 -6.11 -0.28 14.71
CA GLU A 103 -5.98 1.00 14.01
C GLU A 103 -4.73 1.04 13.13
N THR A 104 -3.58 0.57 13.63
CA THR A 104 -2.35 0.47 12.85
C THR A 104 -2.50 -0.49 11.67
N ILE A 105 -3.09 -1.67 11.88
CA ILE A 105 -3.35 -2.63 10.80
C ILE A 105 -4.26 -2.01 9.75
N ALA A 106 -5.37 -1.37 10.16
CA ALA A 106 -6.29 -0.73 9.23
C ALA A 106 -5.64 0.43 8.46
N ALA A 107 -4.79 1.23 9.11
CA ALA A 107 -4.05 2.30 8.45
C ALA A 107 -3.05 1.76 7.43
N VAL A 108 -2.33 0.69 7.78
CA VAL A 108 -1.39 0.03 6.87
C VAL A 108 -2.14 -0.62 5.70
N ASP A 109 -3.23 -1.35 5.97
CA ASP A 109 -4.06 -1.95 4.93
C ASP A 109 -4.61 -0.89 3.99
N THR A 110 -5.08 0.25 4.51
CA THR A 110 -5.52 1.38 3.69
C THR A 110 -4.35 1.90 2.85
N LEU A 111 -3.15 2.01 3.39
CA LEU A 111 -1.98 2.51 2.66
C LEU A 111 -1.47 1.55 1.57
N ILE A 112 -1.54 0.23 1.80
CA ILE A 112 -1.08 -0.78 0.82
C ILE A 112 -2.16 -1.14 -0.19
N GLN A 113 -3.44 -1.00 0.18
CA GLN A 113 -4.59 -1.14 -0.73
C GLN A 113 -4.88 0.15 -1.47
N GLU A 114 -4.45 1.30 -0.94
CA GLU A 114 -4.33 2.52 -1.71
C GLU A 114 -3.42 2.21 -2.91
N PRO A 115 -3.95 2.26 -4.14
CA PRO A 115 -3.06 2.31 -5.29
C PRO A 115 -2.19 3.54 -5.06
N ALA A 116 -0.86 3.36 -5.14
CA ALA A 116 0.13 4.43 -5.12
C ALA A 116 -0.46 5.69 -5.74
N PRO A 117 -0.39 6.86 -5.05
CA PRO A 117 -1.38 7.93 -5.13
C PRO A 117 -2.19 7.92 -6.42
N SER A 118 -3.27 7.16 -6.44
CA SER A 118 -4.34 7.39 -7.39
C SER A 118 -5.09 8.58 -6.86
N VAL A 119 -4.80 9.73 -7.47
CA VAL A 119 -5.55 10.97 -7.34
C VAL A 119 -7.03 10.62 -7.27
N ALA A 120 -7.67 11.01 -6.17
CA ALA A 120 -9.10 10.88 -5.96
C ALA A 120 -9.86 11.13 -7.28
N ALA A 121 -10.61 10.11 -7.74
CA ALA A 121 -11.56 10.30 -8.82
C ALA A 121 -12.55 11.40 -8.38
N PRO A 122 -12.69 12.47 -9.17
CA PRO A 122 -13.29 12.40 -10.50
C PRO A 122 -12.23 12.61 -11.59
N ALA A 123 -11.49 11.56 -11.95
CA ALA A 123 -10.36 11.68 -12.89
C ALA A 123 -10.30 10.56 -13.95
N ASN A 124 -11.24 9.62 -14.00
CA ASN A 124 -11.32 8.68 -15.14
C ASN A 124 -11.50 9.42 -16.46
N GLY A 125 -12.13 10.61 -16.44
CA GLY A 125 -12.13 11.50 -17.61
C GLY A 125 -10.77 12.15 -17.86
N ALA A 126 -10.11 12.72 -16.86
CA ALA A 126 -8.90 13.51 -17.09
C ALA A 126 -7.68 12.70 -17.55
N VAL A 127 -7.49 11.49 -17.02
CA VAL A 127 -6.38 10.60 -17.43
C VAL A 127 -6.66 10.01 -18.81
N ALA A 128 -7.89 9.53 -19.07
CA ALA A 128 -8.29 9.06 -20.39
C ALA A 128 -8.23 10.19 -21.43
N GLU A 129 -8.68 11.40 -21.10
CA GLU A 129 -8.58 12.58 -21.98
C GLU A 129 -7.13 12.95 -22.26
N GLN A 130 -6.25 12.87 -21.25
CA GLN A 130 -4.83 13.14 -21.43
C GLN A 130 -4.16 12.07 -22.30
N ALA A 131 -4.43 10.79 -22.05
CA ALA A 131 -3.96 9.68 -22.89
C ALA A 131 -4.48 9.81 -24.33
N ARG A 132 -5.77 10.09 -24.50
CA ARG A 132 -6.41 10.33 -25.82
C ARG A 132 -5.72 11.48 -26.55
N LYS A 133 -5.48 12.60 -25.85
CA LYS A 133 -4.83 13.78 -26.43
C LYS A 133 -3.38 13.52 -26.80
N GLN A 134 -2.63 12.77 -25.98
CA GLN A 134 -1.23 12.43 -26.24
C GLN A 134 -1.10 11.44 -27.40
N LEU A 135 -1.91 10.38 -27.42
CA LEU A 135 -1.98 9.42 -28.52
C LEU A 135 -2.37 10.14 -29.83
N MET A 136 -3.45 10.93 -29.81
CA MET A 136 -3.89 11.73 -30.96
C MET A 136 -2.81 12.70 -31.47
N ALA A 137 -2.05 13.33 -30.56
CA ALA A 137 -0.97 14.24 -30.95
C ALA A 137 0.20 13.48 -31.60
N ALA A 138 0.59 12.33 -31.05
CA ALA A 138 1.66 11.50 -31.60
C ALA A 138 1.28 10.94 -32.98
N LEU A 139 0.04 10.46 -33.15
CA LEU A 139 -0.47 9.99 -34.44
C LEU A 139 -0.51 11.12 -35.48
N LYS A 140 -1.01 12.31 -35.12
CA LYS A 140 -1.03 13.49 -36.01
C LYS A 140 0.36 14.02 -36.38
N ALA A 141 1.33 13.82 -35.50
CA ALA A 141 2.72 14.18 -35.75
C ALA A 141 3.50 13.08 -36.51
N SER A 142 2.86 11.93 -36.79
CA SER A 142 3.48 10.74 -37.37
C SER A 142 4.77 10.35 -36.63
N GLU A 143 4.77 10.52 -35.31
CA GLU A 143 5.89 10.20 -34.44
C GLU A 143 5.92 8.70 -34.14
N PHE A 144 7.12 8.14 -34.01
CA PHE A 144 7.29 6.78 -33.53
C PHE A 144 6.76 6.65 -32.10
N ILE A 145 5.84 5.71 -31.88
CA ILE A 145 5.30 5.36 -30.57
C ILE A 145 5.90 4.01 -30.17
N ALA A 146 6.59 3.95 -29.03
CA ALA A 146 7.06 2.69 -28.49
C ALA A 146 5.87 1.83 -28.02
N GLU A 147 5.95 0.51 -28.23
CA GLU A 147 4.91 -0.47 -27.84
C GLU A 147 4.47 -0.29 -26.37
N GLU A 148 5.43 -0.18 -25.45
CA GLU A 148 5.15 0.03 -24.01
C GLU A 148 4.33 1.30 -23.74
N LYS A 149 4.56 2.35 -24.53
CA LYS A 149 3.88 3.66 -24.39
C LYS A 149 2.50 3.64 -25.05
N LEU A 150 2.36 2.88 -26.14
CA LEU A 150 1.09 2.64 -26.80
C LEU A 150 0.15 1.86 -25.88
N ASP A 151 0.65 0.77 -25.28
CA ASP A 151 -0.07 -0.03 -24.30
C ASP A 151 -0.50 0.82 -23.10
N GLU A 152 0.38 1.64 -22.54
CA GLU A 152 0.06 2.55 -21.42
C GLU A 152 -1.11 3.49 -21.76
N TRP A 153 -1.10 4.09 -22.96
CA TRP A 153 -2.17 4.97 -23.41
C TRP A 153 -3.48 4.22 -23.66
N LEU A 154 -3.43 3.04 -24.28
CA LEU A 154 -4.61 2.24 -24.58
C LEU A 154 -5.27 1.67 -23.32
N ASP A 155 -4.46 1.23 -22.36
CA ASP A 155 -4.94 0.73 -21.06
C ASP A 155 -5.64 1.85 -20.26
N ALA A 156 -5.14 3.08 -20.35
CA ALA A 156 -5.77 4.26 -19.74
C ALA A 156 -7.10 4.67 -20.40
N LEU A 157 -7.31 4.34 -21.67
CA LEU A 157 -8.53 4.65 -22.41
C LEU A 157 -9.66 3.63 -22.16
N ALA A 158 -9.33 2.47 -21.60
CA ALA A 158 -10.29 1.38 -21.33
C ALA A 158 -11.16 1.04 -22.55
N LEU A 159 -10.54 1.01 -23.74
CA LEU A 159 -11.23 0.71 -25.00
C LEU A 159 -11.69 -0.75 -25.05
N PRO A 160 -12.76 -1.04 -25.80
CA PRO A 160 -13.08 -2.41 -26.22
C PRO A 160 -11.89 -3.09 -26.89
N GLU A 161 -11.73 -4.40 -26.67
CA GLU A 161 -10.59 -5.17 -27.16
C GLU A 161 -10.44 -5.09 -28.69
N ASP A 162 -11.55 -5.05 -29.42
CA ASP A 162 -11.58 -4.88 -30.88
C ASP A 162 -10.99 -3.54 -31.34
N LYS A 163 -11.29 -2.45 -30.62
CA LYS A 163 -10.74 -1.11 -30.89
C LYS A 163 -9.26 -1.03 -30.51
N ARG A 164 -8.87 -1.64 -29.40
CA ARG A 164 -7.47 -1.72 -28.96
C ARG A 164 -6.62 -2.40 -30.03
N THR A 165 -7.04 -3.56 -30.51
CA THR A 165 -6.32 -4.31 -31.54
C THR A 165 -6.23 -3.53 -32.85
N ALA A 166 -7.32 -2.92 -33.32
CA ALA A 166 -7.30 -2.14 -34.56
C ALA A 166 -6.34 -0.94 -34.51
N ILE A 167 -6.26 -0.25 -33.37
CA ILE A 167 -5.31 0.87 -33.19
C ILE A 167 -3.87 0.39 -33.15
N VAL A 168 -3.59 -0.75 -32.49
CA VAL A 168 -2.24 -1.34 -32.45
C VAL A 168 -1.80 -1.77 -33.84
N ASP A 169 -2.64 -2.52 -34.57
CA ASP A 169 -2.34 -2.99 -35.92
C ASP A 169 -2.05 -1.81 -36.87
N ALA A 170 -2.88 -0.76 -36.82
CA ALA A 170 -2.68 0.44 -37.63
C ALA A 170 -1.39 1.21 -37.29
N VAL A 171 -0.99 1.28 -36.01
CA VAL A 171 0.29 1.89 -35.61
C VAL A 171 1.48 1.05 -36.07
N ASP A 172 1.40 -0.27 -35.99
CA ASP A 172 2.44 -1.20 -36.44
C ASP A 172 2.63 -1.17 -37.96
N GLU A 173 1.54 -0.99 -38.71
CA GLU A 173 1.56 -0.79 -40.16
C GLU A 173 1.93 0.64 -40.59
N LEU A 174 2.18 1.55 -39.62
CA LEU A 174 2.44 2.98 -39.82
C LEU A 174 1.27 3.72 -40.50
N ASP A 175 0.06 3.15 -40.46
CA ASP A 175 -1.18 3.76 -40.92
C ASP A 175 -1.78 4.64 -39.81
N TYR A 176 -1.16 5.81 -39.61
CA TYR A 176 -1.60 6.76 -38.59
C TYR A 176 -2.99 7.35 -38.88
N GLU A 177 -3.46 7.34 -40.13
CA GLU A 177 -4.79 7.83 -40.50
C GLU A 177 -5.87 6.85 -40.01
N GLU A 178 -5.66 5.55 -40.20
CA GLU A 178 -6.53 4.49 -39.70
C GLU A 178 -6.56 4.47 -38.16
N ALA A 179 -5.39 4.58 -37.51
CA ALA A 179 -5.30 4.66 -36.05
C ALA A 179 -6.08 5.85 -35.46
N ILE A 180 -6.05 7.02 -36.12
CA ILE A 180 -6.83 8.20 -35.70
C ILE A 180 -8.33 7.94 -35.87
N SER A 181 -8.75 7.37 -36.99
CA SER A 181 -10.15 7.05 -37.26
C SER A 181 -10.72 6.07 -36.21
N GLU A 182 -9.96 5.03 -35.87
CA GLU A 182 -10.35 4.07 -34.85
C GLU A 182 -10.45 4.70 -33.46
N LEU A 183 -9.53 5.61 -33.12
CA LEU A 183 -9.54 6.37 -31.87
C LEU A 183 -10.70 7.39 -31.80
N GLU A 184 -11.09 8.04 -32.91
CA GLU A 184 -12.23 8.98 -32.95
C GLU A 184 -13.58 8.25 -32.86
N ASN A 185 -13.66 7.04 -33.40
CA ASN A 185 -14.86 6.19 -33.37
C ASN A 185 -14.95 5.29 -32.11
N SER A 186 -14.16 5.61 -31.07
CA SER A 186 -14.10 4.92 -29.78
C SER A 186 -14.60 5.76 -28.59
#